data_AF-A0A2B7GPC0-F1
#
_entry.id   AF-A0A2B7GPC0-F1
#
_cell.length_a   1.000
_cell.length_b   1.000
_cell.length_c   1.000
_cell.angle_alpha   90.00
_cell.angle_beta   90.00
_cell.angle_gamma   90.00
#
_symmetry.space_group_name_H-M   'P 1'
#
loop_
_entity.id
_entity.type
_entity.pdbx_description
1 polymer ?
#
loop_
_entity_poly.entity_id
_entity_poly.type
_entity_poly.pdbx_seq_one_letter_code
_entity_poly.pdbx_strand_id
1 'polypeptide(L)' 'MSNSSEQSTVSSGLSPEQRLEPPNTGLLNAGIVTINDMETLRACVAYENANLKRVQILRRLEHRANEIRAEED' A
#
# COMPACT_ATOMS: atom_id res chain seq x y z
N MET A 1 -30.06 -4.11 10.98
CA MET A 1 -28.66 -4.52 10.76
C MET A 1 -28.17 -3.77 9.55
N SER A 2 -27.60 -2.59 9.74
CA SER A 2 -27.06 -1.76 8.67
C SER A 2 -25.55 -1.91 8.72
N ASN A 3 -25.01 -2.86 7.98
CA ASN A 3 -23.59 -2.92 7.68
C ASN A 3 -23.29 -1.81 6.66
N SER A 4 -23.24 -0.56 7.11
CA SER A 4 -22.32 0.37 6.48
C SER A 4 -20.99 0.06 7.11
N SER A 5 -20.22 -0.82 6.46
CA SER A 5 -18.78 -0.86 6.65
C SER A 5 -18.29 0.55 6.36
N GLU A 6 -18.21 1.35 7.40
CA GLU A 6 -17.24 2.42 7.50
C GLU A 6 -15.90 1.69 7.37
N GLN A 7 -15.51 1.46 6.12
CA GLN A 7 -14.15 1.27 5.70
C GLN A 7 -13.48 2.58 6.09
N SER A 8 -13.21 2.72 7.39
CA SER A 8 -12.19 3.60 7.90
C SER A 8 -10.98 3.19 7.11
N THR A 9 -10.72 3.94 6.05
CA THR A 9 -9.40 4.16 5.50
C THR A 9 -8.59 4.63 6.70
N VAL A 10 -8.12 3.66 7.49
CA VAL A 10 -7.05 3.86 8.44
C VAL A 10 -5.89 4.16 7.52
N SER A 11 -5.77 5.44 7.15
CA SER A 11 -4.53 6.02 6.68
C SER A 11 -3.57 5.59 7.76
N SER A 12 -2.79 4.54 7.47
CA SER A 12 -1.79 4.05 8.38
C SER A 12 -0.99 5.30 8.70
N GLY A 13 -1.05 5.83 9.92
CA GLY A 13 -0.41 7.10 10.31
C GLY A 13 1.11 7.10 10.15
N LEU A 14 1.62 6.03 9.56
CA LEU A 14 2.96 5.77 9.10
C LEU A 14 3.19 6.45 7.74
N SER A 15 4.26 7.23 7.67
CA SER A 15 4.78 7.75 6.40
C SER A 15 5.15 6.60 5.45
N PRO A 16 5.24 6.85 4.13
CA PRO A 16 5.71 5.85 3.18
C PRO A 16 7.05 5.22 3.60
N GLU A 17 7.94 6.00 4.19
CA GLU A 17 9.25 5.56 4.68
C GLU A 17 9.14 4.58 5.87
N GLN A 18 8.24 4.84 6.82
CA GLN A 18 7.99 3.96 7.98
C GLN A 18 7.34 2.62 7.58
N ARG A 19 6.62 2.59 6.46
CA ARG A 19 6.08 1.35 5.89
C ARG A 19 7.14 0.50 5.19
N LEU A 20 8.34 1.07 4.94
CA LEU A 20 9.40 0.47 4.12
C LEU A 20 10.72 0.21 4.89
N GLU A 21 10.77 0.47 6.21
CA GLU A 21 11.92 0.16 7.09
C GLU A 21 12.36 -1.34 7.02
N PRO A 22 13.63 -1.67 7.36
CA PRO A 22 14.34 -2.84 6.82
C PRO A 22 13.90 -4.22 7.38
N PRO A 23 14.47 -5.33 6.86
CA PRO A 23 14.00 -6.15 5.75
C PRO A 23 13.00 -7.24 6.21
N ASN A 24 12.05 -6.91 7.10
CA ASN A 24 11.02 -7.89 7.42
C ASN A 24 10.01 -7.95 6.27
N THR A 25 10.29 -8.83 5.30
CA THR A 25 9.42 -9.05 4.13
C THR A 25 7.98 -9.40 4.52
N GLY A 26 7.76 -9.97 5.72
CA GLY A 26 6.45 -10.16 6.30
C GLY A 26 5.74 -8.84 6.63
N LEU A 27 6.44 -7.89 7.26
CA LEU A 27 5.89 -6.56 7.55
C LEU A 27 5.66 -5.73 6.28
N LEU A 28 6.54 -5.85 5.29
CA LEU A 28 6.32 -5.23 3.97
C LEU A 28 5.07 -5.77 3.28
N ASN A 29 4.86 -7.09 3.28
CA ASN A 29 3.67 -7.69 2.70
C ASN A 29 2.41 -7.28 3.45
N ALA A 30 2.44 -7.34 4.78
CA ALA A 30 1.33 -6.88 5.60
C ALA A 30 1.02 -5.40 5.32
N GLY A 31 2.04 -4.56 5.26
CA GLY A 31 1.91 -3.13 4.94
C GLY A 31 1.26 -2.89 3.58
N ILE A 32 1.70 -3.57 2.52
CA ILE A 32 1.12 -3.44 1.18
C ILE A 32 -0.34 -3.89 1.15
N VAL A 33 -0.65 -5.03 1.78
CA VAL A 33 -2.03 -5.56 1.86
C VAL A 33 -2.95 -4.62 2.64
N THR A 34 -2.42 -3.84 3.59
CA THR A 34 -3.22 -2.87 4.35
C THR A 34 -3.45 -1.53 3.63
N ILE A 35 -2.83 -1.29 2.46
CA ILE A 35 -3.09 -0.07 1.68
C ILE A 35 -4.44 -0.22 0.99
N ASN A 36 -5.40 0.64 1.31
CA ASN A 36 -6.77 0.54 0.77
C ASN A 36 -7.15 1.72 -0.14
N ASP A 37 -6.20 2.62 -0.43
CA ASP A 37 -6.44 3.82 -1.21
C ASP A 37 -5.30 4.11 -2.20
N MET A 38 -5.68 4.68 -3.35
CA MET A 38 -4.75 4.96 -4.45
C MET A 38 -3.77 6.10 -4.17
N GLU A 39 -4.10 7.03 -3.28
CA GLU A 39 -3.23 8.15 -2.91
C GLU A 39 -1.99 7.66 -2.15
N THR A 40 -2.22 6.87 -1.11
CA THR A 40 -1.21 6.22 -0.28
C THR A 40 -0.32 5.29 -1.10
N LEU A 41 -0.92 4.55 -2.06
CA LEU A 41 -0.19 3.67 -2.96
C LEU A 41 0.75 4.45 -3.90
N ARG A 42 0.26 5.55 -4.48
CA ARG A 42 1.08 6.42 -5.35
C ARG A 42 2.26 7.04 -4.60
N ALA A 43 2.06 7.43 -3.34
CA ALA A 43 3.14 7.93 -2.49
C ALA A 43 4.23 6.86 -2.26
N CYS A 44 3.85 5.61 -2.02
CA CYS A 44 4.80 4.49 -1.93
C CYS A 44 5.56 4.27 -3.24
N VAL A 45 4.89 4.30 -4.39
CA VAL A 45 5.53 4.14 -5.71
C VAL A 45 6.51 5.28 -5.99
N ALA A 46 6.14 6.52 -5.71
CA ALA A 46 7.01 7.68 -5.90
C ALA A 46 8.28 7.58 -5.05
N TYR A 47 8.15 7.15 -3.79
CA TYR A 47 9.28 6.93 -2.90
C TYR A 47 10.23 5.84 -3.42
N GLU A 48 9.70 4.68 -3.84
CA GLU A 48 10.51 3.57 -4.37
C GLU A 48 11.22 3.94 -5.69
N ASN A 49 10.57 4.74 -6.54
CA ASN A 49 11.16 5.25 -7.77
C ASN A 49 12.29 6.26 -7.48
N ALA A 50 12.17 7.08 -6.43
CA ALA A 50 13.19 8.06 -6.04
C ALA A 50 14.42 7.43 -5.37
N ASN A 51 14.24 6.33 -4.64
CA ASN A 51 15.29 5.70 -3.83
C ASN A 51 16.03 4.53 -4.51
N LEU A 52 15.82 4.32 -5.83
CA LEU A 52 16.49 3.32 -6.66
C LEU A 52 16.62 1.92 -6.00
N LYS A 53 15.64 1.03 -6.27
CA LYS A 53 15.83 -0.44 -6.46
C LYS A 53 15.06 -1.36 -5.49
N ARG A 54 13.74 -1.41 -5.61
CA ARG A 54 13.01 -2.66 -5.33
C ARG A 54 11.94 -2.94 -6.38
N VAL A 55 12.36 -3.43 -7.56
CA VAL A 55 11.45 -3.92 -8.63
C VAL A 55 10.41 -4.89 -8.08
N GLN A 56 10.79 -5.73 -7.11
CA GLN A 56 9.86 -6.66 -6.46
C GLN A 56 8.78 -5.96 -5.62
N ILE A 57 9.10 -4.85 -4.94
CA ILE A 57 8.11 -4.05 -4.22
C ILE A 57 7.18 -3.34 -5.20
N LEU A 58 7.74 -2.74 -6.25
CA LEU A 58 6.95 -2.09 -7.30
C LEU A 58 5.93 -3.05 -7.94
N ARG A 59 6.31 -4.31 -8.22
CA ARG A 59 5.37 -5.33 -8.70
C ARG A 59 4.25 -5.66 -7.70
N ARG A 60 4.56 -5.70 -6.40
CA ARG A 60 3.55 -5.94 -5.35
C ARG A 60 2.60 -4.75 -5.21
N LEU A 61 3.13 -3.52 -5.29
CA LEU A 61 2.32 -2.30 -5.33
C LEU A 61 1.44 -2.24 -6.59
N GLU A 62 1.94 -2.67 -7.74
CA GLU A 62 1.15 -2.79 -8.97
C GLU A 62 0.00 -3.79 -8.82
N HIS A 63 0.26 -4.97 -8.24
CA HIS A 63 -0.79 -5.94 -7.97
C HIS A 63 -1.87 -5.36 -7.05
N ARG A 64 -1.46 -4.70 -5.96
CA ARG A 64 -2.38 -4.05 -5.03
C ARG A 64 -3.20 -2.94 -5.70
N ALA A 65 -2.61 -2.17 -6.61
CA ALA A 65 -3.33 -1.15 -7.36
C ALA A 65 -4.42 -1.76 -8.25
N ASN A 66 -4.21 -2.95 -8.79
CA ASN A 66 -5.23 -3.64 -9.59
C ASN A 66 -6.36 -4.19 -8.71
N GLU A 67 -6.05 -4.69 -7.51
CA GLU A 67 -7.06 -5.10 -6.53
C GLU A 67 -7.97 -3.93 -6.14
N ILE A 68 -7.37 -2.78 -5.77
CA ILE A 68 -8.13 -1.58 -5.36
C ILE A 68 -9.07 -1.13 -6.50
N ARG A 69 -8.59 -1.10 -7.75
CA ARG A 69 -9.43 -0.75 -8.91
C ARG A 69 -10.57 -1.74 -9.15
N ALA A 70 -10.32 -3.03 -8.94
CA ALA A 70 -11.34 -4.07 -9.11
C ALA A 70 -12.39 -4.08 -7.98
N GLU A 71 -12.06 -3.55 -6.80
CA GLU A 71 -13.01 -3.33 -5.70
C GLU A 71 -13.84 -2.04 -5.89
N GLU A 72 -13.32 -1.07 -6.63
CA GLU A 72 -14.01 0.19 -6.97
C GLU A 72 -15.04 0.04 -8.12
N ASP A 73 -14.92 -1.00 -8.95
CA ASP A 73 -15.83 -1.35 -10.08
C ASP A 73 -17.00 -2.26 -9.64
#